data_AF-A0A343TLU9-F1
#
_entry.id   AF-A0A343TLU9-F1
#
_cell.length_a   1.000
_cell.length_b   1.000
_cell.length_c   1.000
_cell.angle_alpha   90.00
_cell.angle_beta   90.00
_cell.angle_gamma   90.00
#
_symmetry.space_group_name_H-M   'P 1'
#
loop_
_entity.id
_entity.type
_entity.pdbx_description
1 polymer ?
#
loop_
_entity_poly.entity_id
_entity_poly.type
_entity_poly.pdbx_seq_one_letter_code
_entity_poly.pdbx_strand_id
1 'polypeptide(L)'
;MFRKRVGEAMIERDGLHDEYPHWGDGSSAGRERRLAELEHERRVSEYIRDLPFLWVDVDDEPSPESDRAYIERNAIALVSNYRKDSLDPRDDGWLGRDSPRNEISGSGLWNINHVGEQYDTAFLNRLADGVEETSEL
;
A
#
# COMPACT_ATOMS: atom_id res chain seq x y z
N MET A 1 -3.91 4.53 -6.40
CA MET A 1 -4.25 3.14 -6.02
C MET A 1 -4.28 2.98 -4.50
N PHE A 2 -3.19 3.27 -3.77
CA PHE A 2 -3.15 3.22 -2.30
C PHE A 2 -4.27 4.01 -1.58
N ARG A 3 -4.40 5.31 -1.85
CA ARG A 3 -5.46 6.17 -1.27
C ARG A 3 -6.87 5.61 -1.43
N LYS A 4 -7.16 5.07 -2.62
CA LYS A 4 -8.44 4.41 -2.92
C LYS A 4 -8.68 3.25 -1.95
N ARG A 5 -7.67 2.38 -1.76
CA ARG A 5 -7.75 1.22 -0.85
C ARG A 5 -7.99 1.62 0.60
N VAL A 6 -7.32 2.66 1.08
CA VAL A 6 -7.54 3.18 2.44
C VAL A 6 -8.99 3.62 2.63
N GLY A 7 -9.52 4.40 1.68
CA GLY A 7 -10.91 4.85 1.77
C GLY A 7 -11.94 3.73 1.61
N GLU A 8 -11.66 2.72 0.76
CA GLU A 8 -12.50 1.52 0.64
C GLU A 8 -12.55 0.75 1.97
N ALA A 9 -11.41 0.56 2.64
CA ALA A 9 -11.36 -0.13 3.93
C ALA A 9 -12.09 0.66 5.04
N MET A 10 -12.00 1.99 5.05
CA MET A 10 -12.77 2.83 5.99
C MET A 10 -14.28 2.73 5.73
N ILE A 11 -14.70 2.73 4.47
CA ILE A 11 -16.11 2.57 4.10
C ILE A 11 -16.64 1.22 4.55
N GLU A 12 -15.88 0.15 4.32
CA GLU A 12 -16.25 -1.21 4.73
C GLU A 12 -16.39 -1.32 6.25
N ARG A 13 -15.38 -0.84 7.00
CA ARG A 13 -15.38 -0.87 8.47
C ARG A 13 -16.56 -0.10 9.08
N ASP A 14 -16.85 1.07 8.53
CA ASP A 14 -17.83 2.00 9.09
C ASP A 14 -19.24 1.85 8.48
N GLY A 15 -19.41 0.97 7.48
CA GLY A 15 -20.69 0.72 6.81
C GLY A 15 -21.19 1.89 5.95
N LEU A 16 -20.29 2.66 5.33
CA LEU A 16 -20.59 3.93 4.65
C LEU A 16 -20.87 3.79 3.14
N HIS A 17 -21.23 2.59 2.67
CA HIS A 17 -21.42 2.31 1.25
C HIS A 17 -22.53 3.16 0.61
N ASP A 18 -23.59 3.46 1.37
CA ASP A 18 -24.70 4.30 0.89
C ASP A 18 -24.30 5.78 0.80
N GLU A 19 -23.37 6.23 1.64
CA GLU A 19 -22.89 7.62 1.68
C GLU A 19 -21.81 7.89 0.62
N TYR A 20 -20.95 6.90 0.37
CA TYR A 20 -19.84 6.99 -0.60
C TYR A 20 -19.90 5.90 -1.69
N PRO A 21 -21.01 5.77 -2.44
CA PRO A 21 -21.22 4.68 -3.40
C PRO A 21 -20.32 4.75 -4.64
N HIS A 22 -19.61 5.87 -4.84
CA HIS A 22 -18.76 6.14 -6.00
C HIS A 22 -17.28 6.35 -5.65
N TRP A 23 -16.89 5.98 -4.42
CA TRP A 23 -15.55 6.21 -3.94
C TRP A 23 -14.49 5.57 -4.85
N GLY A 24 -13.55 6.39 -5.31
CA GLY A 24 -12.45 5.93 -6.15
C GLY A 24 -12.76 5.82 -7.65
N ASP A 25 -13.90 6.36 -8.11
CA ASP A 25 -14.25 6.52 -9.54
C ASP A 25 -13.88 7.92 -10.09
N GLY A 26 -12.90 8.57 -9.45
CA GLY A 26 -12.79 10.03 -9.38
C GLY A 26 -11.97 10.77 -10.46
N SER A 27 -11.40 10.10 -11.48
CA SER A 27 -10.58 10.83 -12.47
C SER A 27 -11.39 11.84 -13.30
N SER A 28 -12.70 11.61 -13.47
CA SER A 28 -13.63 12.48 -14.23
C SER A 28 -14.83 12.99 -13.41
N ALA A 29 -14.82 12.79 -12.09
CA ALA A 29 -15.93 13.17 -11.23
C ALA A 29 -16.18 14.70 -11.24
N GLY A 30 -17.45 15.09 -11.45
CA GLY A 30 -17.88 16.48 -11.38
C GLY A 30 -17.72 17.09 -9.99
N ARG A 31 -17.76 18.43 -9.91
CA ARG A 31 -17.54 19.20 -8.67
C ARG A 31 -18.45 18.77 -7.53
N GLU A 32 -19.72 18.48 -7.80
CA GLU A 32 -20.69 18.05 -6.78
C GLU A 32 -20.27 16.74 -6.10
N ARG A 33 -19.83 15.74 -6.87
CA ARG A 33 -19.34 14.47 -6.32
C ARG A 33 -18.10 14.67 -5.44
N ARG A 34 -17.15 15.49 -5.91
CA ARG A 34 -15.95 15.81 -5.12
C ARG A 34 -16.26 16.52 -3.81
N LEU A 35 -17.32 17.34 -3.78
CA LEU A 35 -17.76 18.00 -2.55
C LEU A 35 -18.47 17.02 -1.61
N ALA A 36 -19.27 16.09 -2.14
CA ALA A 36 -19.93 15.05 -1.36
C ALA A 36 -18.92 14.09 -0.69
N GLU A 37 -17.82 13.77 -1.37
CA GLU A 37 -16.77 12.86 -0.86
C GLU A 37 -15.68 13.58 -0.03
N LEU A 38 -15.77 14.90 0.14
CA LEU A 38 -14.70 15.72 0.73
C LEU A 38 -14.39 15.33 2.18
N GLU A 39 -15.41 15.03 2.98
CA GLU A 39 -15.24 14.61 4.37
C GLU A 39 -14.44 13.30 4.45
N HIS A 40 -14.83 12.30 3.67
CA HIS A 40 -14.13 11.03 3.59
C HIS A 40 -12.69 11.18 3.08
N GLU A 41 -12.49 11.99 2.04
CA GLU A 41 -11.16 12.29 1.50
C GLU A 41 -10.24 12.93 2.55
N ARG A 42 -10.78 13.76 3.47
CA ARG A 42 -10.01 14.31 4.60
C ARG A 42 -9.62 13.24 5.59
N ARG A 43 -10.54 12.37 6.00
CA ARG A 43 -10.26 11.25 6.93
C ARG A 43 -9.20 10.31 6.36
N VAL A 44 -9.28 9.99 5.06
CA VAL A 44 -8.26 9.20 4.36
C VAL A 44 -6.91 9.93 4.34
N SER A 45 -6.91 11.24 4.11
CA SER A 45 -5.68 12.04 4.12
C SER A 45 -5.03 12.11 5.50
N GLU A 46 -5.82 12.24 6.56
CA GLU A 46 -5.36 12.21 7.96
C GLU A 46 -4.70 10.87 8.27
N TYR A 47 -5.37 9.76 7.94
CA TYR A 47 -4.79 8.43 8.13
C TYR A 47 -3.46 8.24 7.39
N ILE A 48 -3.38 8.63 6.11
CA ILE A 48 -2.14 8.50 5.33
C ILE A 48 -1.02 9.36 5.92
N ARG A 49 -1.36 10.55 6.42
CA ARG A 49 -0.40 11.49 7.02
C ARG A 49 0.22 10.94 8.31
N ASP A 50 -0.51 10.14 9.07
CA ASP A 50 -0.03 9.56 10.32
C ASP A 50 0.87 8.33 10.10
N LEU A 51 0.97 7.81 8.87
CA LEU A 51 1.85 6.70 8.56
C LEU A 51 3.32 7.15 8.49
N PRO A 52 4.26 6.34 9.02
CA PRO A 52 5.67 6.59 8.82
C PRO A 52 6.02 6.45 7.33
N PHE A 53 6.96 7.27 6.87
CA PHE A 53 7.47 7.23 5.51
C PHE A 53 8.98 7.08 5.55
N LEU A 54 9.47 6.07 4.83
CA LEU A 54 10.88 5.85 4.54
C LEU A 54 11.04 5.78 3.03
N TRP A 55 12.24 6.12 2.57
CA TRP A 55 12.62 6.06 1.16
C TRP A 55 14.01 5.47 1.06
N VAL A 56 14.32 4.91 -0.11
CA VAL A 56 15.62 4.34 -0.46
C VAL A 56 16.00 4.93 -1.81
N ASP A 57 17.21 5.47 -1.90
CA ASP A 57 17.78 5.94 -3.15
C ASP A 57 18.15 4.75 -4.03
N VAL A 58 17.67 4.77 -5.27
CA VAL A 58 17.95 3.76 -6.29
C VAL A 58 18.00 4.50 -7.62
N ASP A 59 19.20 4.91 -8.00
CA ASP A 59 19.42 5.70 -9.21
C ASP A 59 19.48 4.80 -10.45
N ASP A 60 18.31 4.37 -10.92
CA ASP A 60 18.18 3.52 -12.10
C ASP A 60 17.09 3.97 -13.09
N GLU A 61 17.30 3.63 -14.37
CA GLU A 61 16.34 3.95 -15.42
C GLU A 61 15.06 3.08 -15.24
N PRO A 62 13.86 3.68 -15.22
CA PRO A 62 12.61 2.95 -15.06
C PRO A 62 12.39 1.84 -16.10
N SER A 63 12.36 0.59 -15.64
CA SER A 63 12.01 -0.59 -16.44
C SER A 63 11.51 -1.75 -15.57
N PRO A 64 10.82 -2.75 -16.14
CA PRO A 64 10.48 -3.98 -15.41
C PRO A 64 11.71 -4.77 -14.91
N GLU A 65 12.87 -4.55 -15.52
CA GLU A 65 14.17 -5.16 -15.18
C GLU A 65 15.04 -4.27 -14.29
N SER A 66 14.53 -3.10 -13.88
CA SER A 66 15.21 -2.14 -13.01
C SER A 66 15.49 -2.71 -11.61
N ASP A 67 16.58 -2.27 -10.99
CA ASP A 67 16.91 -2.58 -9.60
C ASP A 67 15.78 -2.13 -8.67
N ARG A 68 15.12 -0.99 -8.94
CA ARG A 68 13.93 -0.56 -8.20
C ARG A 68 12.79 -1.59 -8.29
N ALA A 69 12.47 -2.09 -9.48
CA ALA A 69 11.42 -3.09 -9.66
C ALA A 69 11.82 -4.45 -9.05
N TYR A 70 13.10 -4.79 -9.05
CA TYR A 70 13.63 -5.98 -8.41
C TYR A 70 13.57 -5.88 -6.88
N ILE A 71 13.92 -4.75 -6.29
CA ILE A 71 13.80 -4.51 -4.85
C ILE A 71 12.33 -4.53 -4.44
N GLU A 72 11.45 -3.80 -5.14
CA GLU A 72 10.02 -3.72 -4.81
C GLU A 72 9.37 -5.11 -4.74
N ARG A 73 9.49 -5.90 -5.81
CA ARG A 73 8.81 -7.21 -5.88
C ARG A 73 9.27 -8.15 -4.76
N ASN A 74 10.57 -8.21 -4.50
CA ASN A 74 11.16 -9.12 -3.55
C ASN A 74 10.91 -8.69 -2.11
N ALA A 75 10.96 -7.38 -1.82
CA ALA A 75 10.64 -6.84 -0.51
C ALA A 75 9.19 -7.17 -0.13
N ILE A 76 8.23 -6.91 -1.03
CA ILE A 76 6.82 -7.23 -0.80
C ILE A 76 6.62 -8.73 -0.60
N ALA A 77 7.19 -9.57 -1.47
CA ALA A 77 7.07 -11.01 -1.39
C ALA A 77 7.67 -11.60 -0.10
N LEU A 78 8.74 -10.98 0.42
CA LEU A 78 9.37 -11.34 1.69
C LEU A 78 8.47 -11.02 2.89
N VAL A 79 7.93 -9.79 2.97
CA VAL A 79 7.17 -9.34 4.16
C VAL A 79 5.67 -9.68 4.11
N SER A 80 5.18 -10.20 2.99
CA SER A 80 3.77 -10.58 2.84
C SER A 80 3.42 -11.84 3.64
N ASN A 81 2.36 -11.74 4.44
CA ASN A 81 1.73 -12.88 5.13
C ASN A 81 0.72 -13.64 4.24
N TYR A 82 0.55 -13.25 2.97
CA TYR A 82 -0.54 -13.76 2.13
C TYR A 82 -0.37 -15.26 1.84
N ARG A 83 -1.30 -16.07 2.35
CA ARG A 83 -1.31 -17.54 2.21
C ARG A 83 -0.04 -18.21 2.74
N LYS A 84 0.60 -17.59 3.74
CA LYS A 84 1.78 -18.10 4.45
C LYS A 84 1.49 -18.04 5.95
N ASP A 85 2.25 -18.80 6.73
CA ASP A 85 2.24 -18.62 8.19
C ASP A 85 2.75 -17.21 8.50
N SER A 86 2.03 -16.49 9.35
CA SER A 86 2.38 -15.10 9.65
C SER A 86 3.55 -15.04 10.62
N LEU A 87 4.69 -14.53 10.13
CA LEU A 87 5.90 -14.33 10.94
C LEU A 87 5.82 -13.03 11.75
N ASP A 88 5.27 -11.98 11.15
CA ASP A 88 5.08 -10.66 11.77
C ASP A 88 3.68 -10.13 11.41
N PRO A 89 2.63 -10.55 12.14
CA PRO A 89 1.27 -10.11 11.88
C PRO A 89 1.07 -8.65 12.26
N ARG A 90 0.22 -7.95 11.51
CA ARG A 90 -0.20 -6.58 11.85
C ARG A 90 -1.03 -6.57 13.13
N ASP A 91 -0.92 -5.52 13.95
CA ASP A 91 -1.77 -5.30 15.14
C ASP A 91 -3.25 -5.33 14.82
N ASP A 92 -4.10 -5.89 15.70
CA ASP A 92 -5.55 -6.06 15.50
C ASP A 92 -6.31 -4.80 15.08
N GLY A 93 -5.80 -3.61 15.45
CA GLY A 93 -6.37 -2.32 15.04
C GLY A 93 -5.99 -1.84 13.63
N TRP A 94 -5.21 -2.61 12.84
CA TRP A 94 -4.80 -2.20 11.50
C TRP A 94 -5.97 -2.20 10.53
N LEU A 95 -6.31 -1.00 10.00
CA LEU A 95 -7.41 -0.75 9.07
C LEU A 95 -7.44 -1.67 7.84
N GLY A 96 -6.28 -2.14 7.37
CA GLY A 96 -6.22 -3.03 6.21
C GLY A 96 -6.95 -4.37 6.39
N ARG A 97 -7.28 -4.77 7.62
CA ARG A 97 -8.14 -5.94 7.89
C ARG A 97 -9.55 -5.80 7.31
N ASP A 98 -10.09 -4.59 7.33
CA ASP A 98 -11.43 -4.27 6.81
C ASP A 98 -11.42 -4.05 5.29
N SER A 99 -10.28 -4.20 4.63
CA SER A 99 -10.22 -4.05 3.18
C SER A 99 -11.11 -5.09 2.48
N PRO A 100 -11.93 -4.68 1.48
CA PRO A 100 -12.68 -5.62 0.64
C PRO A 100 -11.77 -6.46 -0.27
N ARG A 101 -10.48 -6.13 -0.37
CA ARG A 101 -9.45 -6.91 -1.07
C ARG A 101 -8.77 -7.87 -0.11
N ASN A 102 -8.93 -9.16 -0.35
CA ASN A 102 -8.33 -10.22 0.46
C ASN A 102 -6.80 -10.24 0.37
N GLU A 103 -6.21 -9.71 -0.71
CA GLU A 103 -4.77 -9.54 -0.81
C GLU A 103 -4.24 -8.59 0.26
N ILE A 104 -4.99 -7.53 0.61
CA ILE A 104 -4.59 -6.55 1.61
C ILE A 104 -4.75 -7.14 3.01
N SER A 105 -5.95 -7.62 3.34
CA SER A 105 -6.23 -8.16 4.67
C SER A 105 -5.41 -9.41 4.97
N GLY A 106 -5.13 -10.22 3.95
CA GLY A 106 -4.32 -11.44 4.09
C GLY A 106 -2.80 -11.21 4.06
N SER A 107 -2.29 -10.20 3.34
CA SER A 107 -0.84 -9.94 3.30
C SER A 107 -0.34 -9.13 4.49
N GLY A 108 -1.18 -8.29 5.08
CA GLY A 108 -0.71 -7.27 6.03
C GLY A 108 -0.14 -6.02 5.35
N LEU A 109 -0.29 -5.89 4.02
CA LEU A 109 0.25 -4.80 3.20
C LEU A 109 -0.86 -4.10 2.43
N TRP A 110 -0.67 -2.82 2.14
CA TRP A 110 -1.57 -2.08 1.24
C TRP A 110 -1.33 -2.39 -0.25
N ASN A 111 -0.17 -2.97 -0.60
CA ASN A 111 0.09 -3.42 -1.96
C ASN A 111 -0.61 -4.76 -2.22
N ILE A 112 -1.07 -4.96 -3.46
CA ILE A 112 -1.71 -6.20 -3.92
C ILE A 112 -0.85 -6.96 -4.92
N ASN A 113 0.11 -6.28 -5.55
CA ASN A 113 1.05 -6.90 -6.46
C ASN A 113 2.13 -7.61 -5.65
N HIS A 114 2.70 -8.70 -6.18
CA HIS A 114 3.82 -9.45 -5.60
C HIS A 114 3.58 -10.12 -4.23
N VAL A 115 2.43 -9.90 -3.57
CA VAL A 115 2.13 -10.47 -2.24
C VAL A 115 2.14 -12.00 -2.18
N GLY A 116 1.84 -12.66 -3.31
CA GLY A 116 1.83 -14.12 -3.43
C GLY A 116 3.08 -14.71 -4.07
N GLU A 117 4.08 -13.88 -4.38
CA GLU A 117 5.28 -14.32 -5.07
C GLU A 117 6.31 -14.92 -4.10
N GLN A 118 7.30 -15.59 -4.67
CA GLN A 118 8.53 -15.95 -3.98
C GLN A 118 9.54 -14.83 -4.16
N TYR A 119 10.41 -14.65 -3.17
CA TYR A 119 11.50 -13.67 -3.23
C TYR A 119 12.84 -14.39 -3.46
N ASP A 120 13.74 -13.72 -4.17
CA ASP A 120 15.14 -14.07 -4.29
C ASP A 120 15.95 -13.30 -3.25
N THR A 121 16.57 -14.01 -2.30
CA THR A 121 17.38 -13.43 -1.21
C THR A 121 18.50 -12.49 -1.66
N ALA A 122 18.98 -12.60 -2.91
CA ALA A 122 20.03 -11.72 -3.43
C ALA A 122 19.59 -10.25 -3.47
N PHE A 123 18.28 -9.97 -3.48
CA PHE A 123 17.75 -8.60 -3.41
C PHE A 123 18.16 -7.84 -2.14
N LEU A 124 18.44 -8.55 -1.04
CA LEU A 124 18.83 -7.92 0.22
C LEU A 124 20.15 -7.17 0.09
N ASN A 125 21.07 -7.64 -0.76
CA ASN A 125 22.32 -6.92 -1.03
C ASN A 125 22.02 -5.62 -1.77
N ARG A 126 21.17 -5.65 -2.80
CA ARG A 126 20.78 -4.45 -3.55
C ARG A 126 20.03 -3.43 -2.70
N LEU A 127 19.18 -3.91 -1.80
CA LEU A 127 18.49 -3.06 -0.83
C LEU A 127 19.49 -2.43 0.16
N ALA A 128 20.49 -3.19 0.61
CA ALA A 128 21.53 -2.67 1.50
C ALA A 128 22.35 -1.57 0.81
N ASP A 129 22.78 -1.80 -0.43
CA ASP A 129 23.49 -0.80 -1.24
C ASP A 129 22.69 0.52 -1.32
N GLY A 130 21.39 0.45 -1.68
CA GLY A 130 20.54 1.65 -1.76
C GLY A 130 20.31 2.34 -0.40
N VAL A 131 20.27 1.60 0.71
CA VAL A 131 20.17 2.18 2.06
C VAL A 131 21.44 2.94 2.44
N GLU A 132 22.61 2.43 2.06
CA GLU A 132 23.89 3.11 2.24
C GLU A 132 23.91 4.43 1.45
N GLU A 133 23.57 4.40 0.16
CA GLU A 133 23.47 5.59 -0.70
C GLU A 133 22.50 6.64 -0.14
N THR A 134 21.35 6.21 0.39
CA THR A 134 20.37 7.10 1.03
C THR A 134 20.94 7.84 2.24
N SER A 135 21.82 7.18 3.00
CA SER A 135 22.35 7.68 4.27
C SER A 135 23.54 8.65 4.08
N GLU A 136 24.12 8.68 2.88
CA GLU A 136 25.22 9.57 2.50
C GLU A 136 24.75 10.97 2.07
N LEU A 137 23.43 11.19 1.99
CA LEU A 137 22.77 12.45 1.62
C LEU A 137 22.45 13.36 2.83
#